data_AF-A0ABC8UHV1-F1
#
_entry.id   AF-A0ABC8UHV1-F1
#
_cell.length_a   1.000
_cell.length_b   1.000
_cell.length_c   1.000
_cell.angle_alpha   90.00
_cell.angle_beta   90.00
_cell.angle_gamma   90.00
#
_symmetry.space_group_name_H-M   'P 1'
#
loop_
_entity.id
_entity.type
_entity.pdbx_description
1 polymer ?
#
loop_
_entity_poly.entity_id
_entity_poly.type
_entity_poly.pdbx_seq_one_letter_code
_entity_poly.pdbx_strand_id
1 'polypeptide(L)' 'GLEEAKVEVGILGTNAFIGSLKVRPTLLDRIKEAQLNDQNLGKNLQETKRGEKVDFHGSNGVLRFEDRVYIPNDLDIKK' A
#
# COMPACT_ATOMS: atom_id res chain seq x y z
N GLY A 1 6.44 -0.69 8.06
CA GLY A 1 7.22 -0.87 6.84
C GLY A 1 6.62 -2.02 6.08
N LEU A 2 6.07 -1.77 4.90
CA LEU A 2 5.82 -2.84 3.95
C LEU A 2 7.16 -3.42 3.49
N GLU A 3 7.43 -4.66 3.86
CA GLU A 3 8.72 -5.32 3.61
C GLU A 3 8.65 -6.27 2.43
N GLU A 4 9.80 -6.46 1.79
CA GLU A 4 9.97 -7.47 0.76
C GLU A 4 10.04 -8.85 1.40
N ALA A 5 9.28 -9.82 0.88
CA ALA A 5 9.32 -11.19 1.35
C ALA A 5 9.98 -12.11 0.32
N LYS A 6 10.90 -12.97 0.77
CA LYS A 6 11.44 -14.07 -0.03
C LYS A 6 10.71 -15.35 0.35
N VAL A 7 10.14 -16.01 -0.64
CA VAL A 7 9.44 -17.30 -0.48
C VAL A 7 10.23 -18.36 -1.23
N GLU A 8 10.54 -19.45 -0.57
CA GLU A 8 11.19 -20.62 -1.17
C GLU A 8 10.13 -21.70 -1.44
N VAL A 9 10.17 -22.28 -2.64
CA VAL A 9 9.17 -23.25 -3.11
C VAL A 9 9.84 -24.61 -3.27
N GLY A 10 9.23 -25.63 -2.69
CA GLY A 10 9.70 -27.02 -2.74
C GLY A 10 8.56 -28.01 -2.92
N ILE A 11 8.89 -29.27 -3.19
CA ILE A 11 7.90 -30.36 -3.30
C ILE A 11 7.64 -30.95 -1.91
N LEU A 12 6.39 -30.90 -1.46
CA LEU A 12 5.97 -31.46 -0.18
C LEU A 12 6.35 -32.94 -0.06
N GLY A 13 6.93 -33.32 1.09
CA GLY A 13 7.38 -34.70 1.33
C GLY A 13 8.76 -35.03 0.74
N THR A 14 9.47 -34.04 0.18
CA THR A 14 10.85 -34.19 -0.31
C THR A 14 11.73 -33.03 0.19
N ASN A 15 13.04 -33.17 0.05
CA ASN A 15 14.00 -32.06 0.23
C ASN A 15 14.28 -31.29 -1.08
N ALA A 16 13.42 -31.42 -2.09
CA ALA A 16 13.63 -30.80 -3.39
C ALA A 16 13.23 -29.31 -3.37
N PHE A 17 14.15 -28.44 -3.80
CA PHE A 17 13.93 -27.01 -4.02
C PHE A 17 13.62 -26.76 -5.50
N ILE A 18 12.50 -26.08 -5.76
CA ILE A 18 12.03 -25.76 -7.12
C ILE A 18 12.47 -24.34 -7.51
N GLY A 19 12.51 -23.41 -6.56
CA GLY A 19 12.86 -22.03 -6.83
C GLY A 19 12.46 -21.08 -5.71
N SER A 20 12.68 -19.79 -5.93
CA SER A 20 12.29 -18.74 -4.99
C SER A 20 11.52 -17.62 -5.68
N LEU A 21 10.51 -17.10 -4.98
CA LEU A 21 9.74 -15.92 -5.34
C LEU A 21 10.14 -14.75 -4.45
N LYS A 22 10.17 -13.55 -5.04
CA LYS A 22 10.40 -12.30 -4.32
C LYS A 22 9.13 -11.46 -4.43
N VAL A 23 8.44 -11.31 -3.30
CA VAL A 23 7.20 -10.54 -3.20
C VAL A 23 7.54 -9.14 -2.73
N ARG A 24 7.07 -8.14 -3.47
CA ARG A 24 7.28 -6.73 -3.17
C ARG A 24 5.95 -6.04 -2.95
N PRO A 25 5.88 -5.04 -2.06
CA PRO A 25 4.71 -4.19 -1.91
C PRO A 25 4.40 -3.50 -3.25
N THR A 26 3.11 -3.40 -3.58
CA THR A 26 2.68 -2.67 -4.78
C THR A 26 2.87 -1.17 -4.59
N LEU A 27 2.81 -0.40 -5.68
CA LEU A 27 2.79 1.07 -5.59
C LEU A 27 1.63 1.58 -4.71
N LEU A 28 0.46 0.94 -4.83
CA LEU A 28 -0.72 1.27 -4.02
C LEU A 28 -0.50 1.03 -2.53
N ASP A 29 0.16 -0.08 -2.17
CA ASP A 29 0.49 -0.38 -0.78
C ASP A 29 1.44 0.69 -0.20
N ARG A 30 2.46 1.07 -0.97
CA ARG A 30 3.44 2.09 -0.57
C ARG A 30 2.80 3.47 -0.41
N ILE A 31 1.90 3.86 -1.32
CA ILE A 31 1.11 5.09 -1.21
C ILE A 31 0.25 5.07 0.05
N LYS A 32 -0.45 3.96 0.31
CA LYS A 32 -1.28 3.79 1.50
C LYS A 32 -0.48 3.98 2.78
N GLU A 33 0.68 3.36 2.90
CA GLU A 33 1.54 3.48 4.07
C GLU A 33 2.02 4.92 4.27
N ALA A 34 2.49 5.59 3.22
CA ALA A 34 2.93 6.99 3.32
C ALA A 34 1.79 7.95 3.68
N GLN A 35 0.59 7.73 3.14
CA GLN A 35 -0.59 8.52 3.53
C GLN A 35 -0.98 8.31 5.00
N LEU A 36 -0.86 7.09 5.52
CA LEU A 36 -1.15 6.80 6.93
C LEU A 36 -0.10 7.43 7.88
N ASN A 37 1.15 7.49 7.44
CA ASN A 37 2.25 8.07 8.22
C ASN A 37 2.25 9.61 8.19
N ASP A 38 1.65 10.23 7.16
CA ASP A 38 1.39 11.66 7.14
C ASP A 38 0.20 12.00 8.04
N GLN A 39 0.42 12.81 9.07
CA GLN A 39 -0.61 13.15 10.06
C GLN A 39 -1.87 13.80 9.45
N ASN A 40 -1.70 14.64 8.43
CA ASN A 40 -2.82 15.33 7.79
C ASN A 40 -3.57 14.41 6.84
N LEU A 41 -2.85 13.62 6.03
CA LEU A 41 -3.46 12.67 5.09
C LEU A 41 -4.13 11.51 5.83
N GLY A 42 -3.52 11.02 6.91
CA GLY A 42 -4.07 9.99 7.77
C GLY A 42 -5.39 10.46 8.42
N LYS A 43 -5.45 11.71 8.90
CA LYS A 43 -6.68 12.30 9.42
C LYS A 43 -7.76 12.40 8.34
N ASN A 44 -7.41 12.91 7.15
CA ASN A 44 -8.34 12.99 6.02
C ASN A 44 -8.88 11.61 5.63
N LEU A 45 -8.04 10.56 5.64
CA LEU A 45 -8.47 9.20 5.35
C LEU A 45 -9.48 8.68 6.38
N GLN A 46 -9.34 9.04 7.66
CA GLN A 46 -10.34 8.68 8.68
C GLN A 46 -11.65 9.46 8.51
N GLU A 47 -11.58 10.75 8.18
CA GLU A 47 -12.76 11.58 7.90
C GLU A 47 -13.53 11.08 6.67
N THR A 48 -12.84 10.67 5.59
CA THR A 48 -13.51 10.04 4.42
C THR A 48 -14.20 8.73 4.76
N LYS A 49 -13.64 7.90 5.65
CA LYS A 49 -14.31 6.67 6.12
C LYS A 49 -15.59 6.95 6.92
N ARG A 50 -15.67 8.11 7.58
CA ARG A 50 -16.86 8.57 8.30
C ARG A 50 -17.88 9.28 7.40
N GLY A 51 -17.56 9.49 6.12
CA GLY A 51 -18.40 10.25 5.19
C GLY A 51 -18.37 11.76 5.42
N GLU A 52 -17.37 12.26 6.15
CA GLU A 52 -17.25 13.68 6.55
C GLU A 52 -16.59 14.56 5.47
N LYS A 53 -16.02 13.95 4.42
CA LYS A 53 -15.45 14.67 3.27
C LYS A 53 -16.16 14.26 1.98
N VAL A 54 -16.70 15.26 1.28
CA VAL A 54 -17.51 15.05 0.07
C VAL A 54 -16.64 14.90 -1.18
N ASP A 55 -15.56 15.69 -1.28
CA ASP A 55 -14.69 15.69 -2.47
C ASP A 55 -13.60 14.60 -2.43
N PHE A 56 -13.41 13.98 -1.27
CA PHE A 56 -12.41 12.95 -1.05
C PHE A 56 -13.05 11.62 -0.71
N HIS A 57 -12.49 10.53 -1.23
CA HIS A 57 -12.97 9.19 -0.92
C HIS A 57 -11.80 8.25 -0.63
N GLY A 58 -11.98 7.36 0.34
CA GLY A 58 -11.01 6.33 0.70
C GLY A 58 -11.39 4.97 0.12
N SER A 59 -11.03 4.66 -1.13
CA SER A 59 -11.13 3.27 -1.65
C SER A 59 -9.82 2.53 -1.51
N ASN A 60 -9.91 1.22 -1.28
CA ASN A 60 -8.76 0.33 -1.05
C ASN A 60 -7.82 0.83 0.08
N GLY A 61 -8.33 1.72 0.94
CA GLY A 61 -7.58 2.36 2.02
C GLY A 61 -6.64 3.48 1.58
N VAL A 62 -6.83 4.06 0.39
CA VAL A 62 -6.03 5.17 -0.15
C VAL A 62 -6.91 6.38 -0.39
N LEU A 63 -6.43 7.57 -0.01
CA LEU A 63 -7.10 8.84 -0.24
C LEU A 63 -7.10 9.17 -1.73
N ARG A 64 -8.28 9.48 -2.25
CA ARG A 64 -8.51 9.93 -3.62
C ARG A 64 -9.28 11.23 -3.64
N PHE A 65 -9.04 12.03 -4.66
CA PHE A 65 -9.87 13.16 -5.06
C PHE A 65 -10.52 12.80 -6.39
N GLU A 66 -11.85 12.65 -6.39
CA GLU A 66 -12.58 11.98 -7.48
C GLU A 66 -11.93 10.61 -7.78
N ASP A 67 -11.52 10.36 -9.03
CA ASP A 67 -10.87 9.11 -9.44
C ASP A 67 -9.34 9.10 -9.29
N ARG A 68 -8.74 10.21 -8.84
CA ARG A 68 -7.28 10.38 -8.78
C ARG A 68 -6.74 10.02 -7.41
N VAL A 69 -5.72 9.16 -7.37
CA VAL A 69 -4.99 8.82 -6.14
C VAL A 69 -4.14 10.02 -5.71
N TYR A 70 -4.25 10.42 -4.44
CA TYR A 70 -3.37 11.43 -3.88
C TYR A 70 -1.98 10.81 -3.64
N ILE A 71 -0.96 11.27 -4.37
CA ILE A 71 0.41 10.78 -4.20
C ILE A 71 1.15 11.69 -3.21
N PRO A 72 1.55 11.19 -2.03
CA PRO A 72 2.35 11.96 -1.08
C PRO A 72 3.65 12.48 -1.72
N ASN A 73 4.17 13.60 -1.22
CA ASN A 73 5.46 14.12 -1.67
C ASN A 73 6.63 13.32 -1.06
N ASP A 74 6.68 12.04 -1.38
CA ASP A 74 7.67 11.09 -0.93
C ASP A 74 8.52 10.66 -2.14
N LEU A 75 9.83 10.87 -2.06
CA LEU A 75 10.77 10.56 -3.13
C LEU A 75 10.85 9.06 -3.40
N ASP A 76 10.60 8.21 -2.42
CA ASP A 76 10.63 6.77 -2.64
C ASP A 76 9.41 6.34 -3.45
N ILE A 77 8.24 6.93 -3.23
CA ILE A 77 7.02 6.63 -4.00
C ILE A 77 7.12 7.09 -5.45
N LYS A 78 7.81 8.20 -5.71
CA LYS A 78 7.91 8.81 -7.05
C LYS A 78 9.00 8.21 -7.96
N LYS A 79 9.67 7.14 -7.52
CA LYS A 79 10.68 6.41 -8.31
C LYS A 79 10.06 5.44 -9.32
#